data_AF-A0A4D5RL33-F1
#
_entry.id   AF-A0A4D5RL33-F1
#
_cell.length_a   1.000
_cell.length_b   1.000
_cell.length_c   1.000
_cell.angle_alpha   90.00
_cell.angle_beta   90.00
_cell.angle_gamma   90.00
#
_symmetry.space_group_name_H-M   'P 1'
#
loop_
_entity.id
_entity.type
_entity.pdbx_description
1 polymer ?
#
loop_
_entity_poly.entity_id
_entity_poly.type
_entity_poly.pdbx_seq_one_letter_code
_entity_poly.pdbx_strand_id
1 'polypeptide(L)'
;GIPAAAQGGESKTGGGGGAPLRRTGLLWTLWTGRSDGIGGMTNFRGACQTLVSSTVGRMLCDDISGGLERRPVSFVNELDDQDLPYFEYTPCNVPGPGCEEREFCEAFPGCDCEPECGPLCVCIARSGRALCPAVECSPLCRCDETCPNRKVQHGICFRLQVFKTTAKGFGVRTLEPIARGSYVCPYAGEAIGLRTARERVRRLNPHEPNYVMALREGGRIALVVDPSRVGGVGRFLNHSCDPNLEMVPVRAQCVVPELCLFARRDVGPGEELTYDYSGGSNGRAERPCLCGTPACRGQLPLDVDVLGV
;
A
#
# COMPACT_ATOMS: atom_id res chain seq x y z
N GLY A 1 47.91 -25.38 -54.12
CA GLY A 1 47.04 -24.76 -53.10
C GLY A 1 45.60 -24.97 -53.52
N ILE A 2 44.77 -25.66 -52.70
CA ILE A 2 43.72 -25.16 -51.75
C ILE A 2 42.55 -24.48 -52.56
N PRO A 3 41.26 -24.66 -52.21
CA PRO A 3 40.35 -25.73 -52.66
C PRO A 3 38.89 -25.20 -52.86
N ALA A 4 37.89 -26.08 -52.99
CA ALA A 4 36.50 -25.80 -52.54
C ALA A 4 35.76 -27.12 -52.24
N ALA A 5 35.20 -27.22 -51.02
CA ALA A 5 34.26 -28.24 -50.53
C ALA A 5 32.84 -27.62 -50.59
N ALA A 6 31.76 -28.22 -51.11
CA ALA A 6 31.09 -29.53 -50.92
C ALA A 6 29.97 -29.52 -49.84
N GLN A 7 28.74 -29.76 -50.33
CA GLN A 7 27.61 -30.58 -49.79
C GLN A 7 26.89 -30.11 -48.50
N GLY A 8 25.58 -30.34 -48.26
CA GLY A 8 24.53 -31.10 -48.96
C GLY A 8 23.74 -32.04 -48.00
N GLY A 9 22.40 -31.89 -47.91
CA GLY A 9 21.37 -32.87 -47.45
C GLY A 9 21.19 -33.09 -45.93
N GLU A 10 20.05 -33.52 -45.35
CA GLU A 10 18.65 -33.71 -45.75
C GLU A 10 17.82 -34.07 -44.47
N SER A 11 16.52 -33.74 -44.50
CA SER A 11 15.34 -34.08 -43.66
C SER A 11 15.35 -35.16 -42.55
N LYS A 12 14.57 -34.90 -41.47
CA LYS A 12 13.52 -35.82 -40.95
C LYS A 12 12.49 -35.13 -40.02
N THR A 13 11.23 -35.51 -40.19
CA THR A 13 10.02 -35.06 -39.49
C THR A 13 9.79 -35.81 -38.17
N GLY A 14 9.16 -35.13 -37.21
CA GLY A 14 8.65 -35.73 -35.97
C GLY A 14 7.67 -34.78 -35.27
N GLY A 15 6.39 -35.16 -35.21
CA GLY A 15 5.33 -34.40 -34.56
C GLY A 15 5.32 -34.56 -33.04
N GLY A 16 4.92 -33.51 -32.34
CA GLY A 16 4.65 -33.49 -30.90
C GLY A 16 3.76 -32.30 -30.58
N GLY A 17 2.56 -32.57 -30.05
CA GLY A 17 1.52 -31.60 -29.80
C GLY A 17 1.93 -30.49 -28.83
N GLY A 18 1.87 -29.25 -29.29
CA GLY A 18 1.91 -28.06 -28.43
C GLY A 18 0.52 -27.78 -27.89
N ALA A 19 0.34 -27.97 -26.58
CA ALA A 19 -0.81 -27.48 -25.85
C ALA A 19 -0.93 -25.95 -25.99
N PRO A 20 -2.15 -25.39 -26.06
CA PRO A 20 -2.33 -23.96 -26.27
C PRO A 20 -1.84 -23.21 -25.03
N LEU A 21 -0.88 -22.31 -25.24
CA LEU A 21 -0.52 -21.23 -24.32
C LEU A 21 -1.81 -20.49 -23.93
N ARG A 22 -2.31 -20.75 -22.73
CA ARG A 22 -3.35 -19.94 -22.10
C ARG A 22 -2.78 -18.54 -21.93
N ARG A 23 -3.17 -17.62 -22.82
CA ARG A 23 -3.02 -16.18 -22.62
C ARG A 23 -3.94 -15.78 -21.47
N THR A 24 -3.44 -15.82 -20.24
CA THR A 24 -3.98 -15.02 -19.14
C THR A 24 -3.38 -13.63 -19.27
N GLY A 25 -4.18 -12.70 -19.79
CA GLY A 25 -3.82 -11.30 -19.93
C GLY A 25 -3.71 -10.63 -18.57
N LEU A 26 -2.49 -10.21 -18.23
CA LEU A 26 -2.23 -9.09 -17.34
C LEU A 26 -1.40 -8.11 -18.16
N LEU A 27 -2.09 -7.25 -18.91
CA LEU A 27 -1.48 -6.28 -19.80
C LEU A 27 -1.23 -4.99 -19.01
N TRP A 28 0.00 -4.87 -18.50
CA TRP A 28 0.69 -3.60 -18.34
C TRP A 28 0.77 -2.90 -19.70
N THR A 29 -0.12 -1.95 -19.99
CA THR A 29 0.10 -0.87 -20.96
C THR A 29 -0.92 0.24 -20.73
N LEU A 30 -0.47 1.39 -20.21
CA LEU A 30 -0.68 2.72 -20.79
C LEU A 30 -0.01 3.78 -19.89
N TRP A 31 1.33 3.85 -19.96
CA TRP A 31 2.08 5.08 -19.76
C TRP A 31 3.19 5.13 -20.83
N THR A 32 2.79 5.38 -22.07
CA THR A 32 3.70 5.84 -23.11
C THR A 32 3.04 6.99 -23.85
N GLY A 33 3.41 8.21 -23.49
CA GLY A 33 3.09 9.38 -24.27
C GLY A 33 3.77 9.30 -25.64
N ARG A 34 2.97 9.31 -26.70
CA ARG A 34 3.38 9.85 -28.01
C ARG A 34 2.23 10.67 -28.57
N SER A 35 2.54 11.94 -28.77
CA SER A 35 1.79 12.91 -29.55
C SER A 35 1.60 12.36 -30.97
N ASP A 36 0.35 12.27 -31.42
CA ASP A 36 -0.15 12.87 -32.67
C ASP A 36 -1.52 12.26 -33.05
N GLY A 37 -2.47 13.13 -33.40
CA GLY A 37 -3.62 12.74 -34.22
C GLY A 37 -4.97 12.56 -33.51
N ILE A 38 -5.67 13.69 -33.37
CA ILE A 38 -7.12 13.93 -33.49
C ILE A 38 -8.02 12.67 -33.61
N GLY A 39 -8.88 12.45 -32.62
CA GLY A 39 -10.02 11.52 -32.71
C GLY A 39 -10.63 11.26 -31.35
N GLY A 40 -11.75 11.94 -31.04
CA GLY A 40 -12.32 12.00 -29.70
C GLY A 40 -12.76 10.65 -29.12
N MET A 41 -12.44 10.43 -27.84
CA MET A 41 -13.11 9.46 -26.98
C MET A 41 -13.24 10.04 -25.57
N THR A 42 -14.41 9.80 -25.01
CA THR A 42 -15.00 10.38 -23.80
C THR A 42 -14.24 10.04 -22.52
N ASN A 43 -13.97 11.05 -21.71
CA ASN A 43 -13.42 10.96 -20.35
C ASN A 43 -14.38 10.22 -19.41
N PHE A 44 -14.01 9.04 -18.90
CA PHE A 44 -14.56 8.54 -17.64
C PHE A 44 -13.77 9.14 -16.48
N ARG A 45 -14.21 10.33 -16.02
CA ARG A 45 -13.81 10.92 -14.75
C ARG A 45 -14.83 10.47 -13.70
N GLY A 46 -14.45 9.55 -12.83
CA GLY A 46 -15.23 9.21 -11.65
C GLY A 46 -15.11 10.32 -10.60
N ALA A 47 -15.82 11.43 -10.81
CA ALA A 47 -16.01 12.44 -9.78
C ALA A 47 -17.26 12.04 -8.96
N CYS A 48 -17.07 11.65 -7.70
CA CYS A 48 -18.19 11.53 -6.77
C CYS A 48 -18.63 12.96 -6.38
N GLN A 49 -19.58 13.53 -7.13
CA GLN A 49 -20.28 14.76 -6.75
C GLN A 49 -21.55 14.37 -5.98
N THR A 50 -21.58 14.62 -4.67
CA THR A 50 -22.76 14.32 -3.84
C THR A 50 -23.57 15.59 -3.56
N LEU A 51 -24.87 15.54 -3.85
CA LEU A 51 -25.85 16.58 -3.55
C LEU A 51 -26.11 16.68 -2.04
N VAL A 52 -26.09 17.92 -1.53
CA VAL A 52 -26.25 18.29 -0.12
C VAL A 52 -27.73 18.27 0.29
N SER A 53 -28.07 17.52 1.33
CA SER A 53 -29.31 17.69 2.10
C SER A 53 -29.04 17.38 3.57
N SER A 54 -29.45 18.29 4.43
CA SER A 54 -29.14 18.38 5.86
C SER A 54 -29.83 17.28 6.68
N THR A 55 -29.05 16.39 7.30
CA THR A 55 -29.37 15.76 8.59
C THR A 55 -28.13 15.09 9.18
N VAL A 56 -27.85 15.36 10.46
CA VAL A 56 -26.76 14.75 11.24
C VAL A 56 -26.92 13.22 11.23
N GLY A 57 -25.85 12.49 10.93
CA GLY A 57 -25.85 11.01 10.91
C GLY A 57 -25.90 10.35 9.53
N ARG A 58 -25.62 11.06 8.43
CA ARG A 58 -25.69 10.51 7.07
C ARG A 58 -24.34 9.94 6.61
N MET A 59 -24.38 8.77 5.97
CA MET A 59 -23.27 8.29 5.15
C MET A 59 -23.03 9.26 4.00
N LEU A 60 -21.83 9.86 3.97
CA LEU A 60 -21.47 10.91 3.02
C LEU A 60 -20.89 10.32 1.73
N CYS A 61 -20.24 9.16 1.83
CA CYS A 61 -19.76 8.39 0.69
C CYS A 61 -19.81 6.90 1.03
N ASP A 62 -20.40 6.10 0.14
CA ASP A 62 -20.46 4.65 0.30
C ASP A 62 -19.09 3.99 0.06
N ASP A 63 -18.27 4.58 -0.80
CA ASP A 63 -16.94 4.08 -1.13
C ASP A 63 -15.97 5.18 -1.61
N ILE A 64 -15.06 5.60 -0.72
CA ILE A 64 -14.01 6.58 -1.05
C ILE A 64 -12.94 6.01 -1.98
N SER A 65 -12.87 4.68 -2.12
CA SER A 65 -11.90 4.04 -3.02
C SER A 65 -12.35 4.04 -4.47
N GLY A 66 -13.62 4.34 -4.75
CA GLY A 66 -14.18 4.32 -6.10
C GLY A 66 -14.13 2.92 -6.76
N GLY A 67 -14.23 1.85 -5.96
CA GLY A 67 -14.17 0.47 -6.41
C GLY A 67 -12.77 -0.09 -6.62
N LEU A 68 -11.71 0.64 -6.20
CA LEU A 68 -10.33 0.17 -6.29
C LEU A 68 -10.00 -0.90 -5.24
N GLU A 69 -10.72 -0.92 -4.12
CA GLU A 69 -10.58 -1.93 -3.07
C GLU A 69 -11.61 -3.06 -3.24
N ARG A 70 -11.28 -4.27 -2.76
CA ARG A 70 -12.21 -5.42 -2.80
C ARG A 70 -13.43 -5.22 -1.91
N ARG A 71 -13.28 -4.45 -0.84
CA ARG A 71 -14.35 -4.04 0.06
C ARG A 71 -14.46 -2.52 0.01
N PRO A 72 -15.68 -1.97 -0.13
CA PRO A 72 -15.86 -0.52 -0.14
C PRO A 72 -15.42 0.08 1.19
N VAL A 73 -14.80 1.26 1.11
CA VAL A 73 -14.39 2.03 2.29
C VAL A 73 -15.33 3.21 2.44
N SER A 74 -16.29 3.09 3.36
CA SER A 74 -17.30 4.14 3.55
C SER A 74 -16.74 5.36 4.30
N PHE A 75 -17.38 6.52 4.13
CA PHE A 75 -17.10 7.74 4.89
C PHE A 75 -18.37 8.29 5.54
N VAL A 76 -18.26 8.64 6.83
CA VAL A 76 -19.32 9.27 7.62
C VAL A 76 -18.78 10.46 8.40
N ASN A 77 -19.59 11.50 8.55
CA ASN A 77 -19.34 12.56 9.51
C ASN A 77 -20.62 12.87 10.28
N GLU A 78 -20.56 12.71 11.60
CA GLU A 78 -21.70 12.87 12.50
C GLU A 78 -21.50 14.07 13.46
N LEU A 79 -20.37 14.77 13.36
CA LEU A 79 -19.96 15.79 14.33
C LEU A 79 -20.01 17.21 13.76
N ASP A 80 -19.68 17.39 12.49
CA ASP A 80 -19.67 18.68 11.81
C ASP A 80 -19.92 18.53 10.30
N ASP A 81 -19.96 19.65 9.58
CA ASP A 81 -20.17 19.69 8.13
C ASP A 81 -18.86 19.54 7.32
N GLN A 82 -17.77 19.05 7.92
CA GLN A 82 -16.49 18.93 7.23
C GLN A 82 -16.47 17.70 6.31
N ASP A 83 -16.22 17.94 5.02
CA ASP A 83 -15.92 16.88 4.04
C ASP A 83 -14.46 16.40 4.10
N LEU A 84 -14.20 15.25 3.49
CA LEU A 84 -12.82 14.81 3.28
C LEU A 84 -12.08 15.81 2.37
N PRO A 85 -10.82 16.17 2.69
CA PRO A 85 -10.01 16.94 1.77
C PRO A 85 -9.79 16.13 0.48
N TYR A 86 -9.72 16.81 -0.66
CA TYR A 86 -9.46 16.14 -1.93
C TYR A 86 -8.08 15.46 -1.93
N PHE A 87 -8.05 14.20 -2.36
CA PHE A 87 -6.86 13.42 -2.67
C PHE A 87 -7.22 12.37 -3.74
N GLU A 88 -6.22 11.85 -4.43
CA GLU A 88 -6.40 10.73 -5.36
C GLU A 88 -6.24 9.41 -4.60
N TYR A 89 -7.23 8.52 -4.69
CA TYR A 89 -7.18 7.24 -4.00
C TYR A 89 -6.27 6.26 -4.74
N THR A 90 -5.37 5.58 -4.02
CA THR A 90 -4.60 4.44 -4.54
C THR A 90 -4.56 3.29 -3.52
N PRO A 91 -4.75 2.02 -3.93
CA PRO A 91 -4.62 0.87 -3.03
C PRO A 91 -3.16 0.48 -2.75
N CYS A 92 -2.22 0.93 -3.57
CA CYS A 92 -0.80 0.59 -3.47
C CYS A 92 0.10 1.80 -3.70
N ASN A 93 1.40 1.64 -3.45
CA ASN A 93 2.37 2.71 -3.69
C ASN A 93 2.46 3.04 -5.18
N VAL A 94 2.53 4.33 -5.49
CA VAL A 94 2.80 4.84 -6.84
C VAL A 94 4.14 5.55 -6.88
N PRO A 95 4.93 5.44 -7.97
CA PRO A 95 6.16 6.20 -8.12
C PRO A 95 5.88 7.70 -8.08
N GLY A 96 6.62 8.42 -7.23
CA GLY A 96 6.55 9.86 -7.08
C GLY A 96 7.89 10.56 -7.35
N PRO A 97 7.97 11.88 -7.18
CA PRO A 97 9.17 12.64 -7.49
C PRO A 97 10.40 12.15 -6.69
N GLY A 98 11.51 11.92 -7.39
CA GLY A 98 12.77 11.48 -6.80
C GLY A 98 12.86 9.99 -6.50
N CYS A 99 11.87 9.20 -6.91
CA CYS A 99 11.92 7.74 -6.97
C CYS A 99 11.84 7.31 -8.45
N GLU A 100 12.53 6.24 -8.82
CA GLU A 100 12.58 5.77 -10.20
C GLU A 100 11.62 4.59 -10.40
N GLU A 101 10.78 4.64 -11.44
CA GLU A 101 9.81 3.58 -11.73
C GLU A 101 10.45 2.19 -11.86
N ARG A 102 11.70 2.12 -12.32
CA ARG A 102 12.46 0.87 -12.45
C ARG A 102 12.63 0.12 -11.11
N GLU A 103 12.64 0.83 -9.98
CA GLU A 103 12.73 0.20 -8.65
C GLU A 103 11.53 -0.71 -8.38
N PHE A 104 10.36 -0.38 -8.93
CA PHE A 104 9.14 -1.18 -8.82
C PHE A 104 9.09 -2.37 -9.78
N CYS A 105 10.00 -2.44 -10.75
CA CYS A 105 10.06 -3.53 -11.73
C CYS A 105 10.93 -4.71 -11.24
N GLU A 106 11.79 -4.50 -10.25
CA GLU A 106 12.64 -5.55 -9.70
C GLU A 106 11.84 -6.47 -8.78
N ALA A 107 11.85 -7.78 -9.04
CA ALA A 107 11.12 -8.77 -8.24
C ALA A 107 12.05 -9.90 -7.76
N PHE A 108 11.70 -10.52 -6.62
CA PHE A 108 12.40 -11.72 -6.17
C PHE A 108 12.11 -12.90 -7.10
N PRO A 109 13.09 -13.81 -7.29
CA PRO A 109 12.81 -15.09 -7.95
C PRO A 109 11.68 -15.83 -7.23
N GLY A 110 10.68 -16.30 -7.99
CA GLY A 110 9.57 -17.05 -7.44
C GLY A 110 9.97 -18.41 -6.86
N CYS A 111 9.06 -19.05 -6.14
CA CYS A 111 9.22 -20.42 -5.68
C CYS A 111 8.67 -21.43 -6.70
N ASP A 112 9.19 -22.66 -6.66
CA ASP A 112 8.68 -23.78 -7.45
C ASP A 112 7.68 -24.66 -6.68
N CYS A 113 7.12 -24.18 -5.55
CA CYS A 113 6.17 -24.94 -4.75
C CYS A 113 4.84 -25.16 -5.49
N GLU A 114 4.23 -26.33 -5.32
CA GLU A 114 2.90 -26.68 -5.85
C GLU A 114 2.12 -27.54 -4.83
N PRO A 115 0.80 -27.32 -4.65
CA PRO A 115 0.05 -26.14 -5.08
C PRO A 115 0.31 -24.94 -4.15
N GLU A 116 0.77 -25.17 -2.93
CA GLU A 116 0.90 -24.14 -1.89
C GLU A 116 2.27 -24.15 -1.20
N CYS A 117 2.62 -23.04 -0.57
CA CYS A 117 3.90 -22.89 0.11
C CYS A 117 3.84 -23.35 1.57
N GLY A 118 4.68 -24.34 1.90
CA GLY A 118 4.96 -24.75 3.28
C GLY A 118 6.21 -24.09 3.87
N PRO A 119 6.62 -24.47 5.10
CA PRO A 119 7.74 -23.84 5.83
C PRO A 119 9.10 -23.84 5.12
N LEU A 120 9.32 -24.76 4.18
CA LEU A 120 10.56 -24.88 3.39
C LEU A 120 10.56 -24.01 2.12
N CYS A 121 9.46 -23.30 1.82
CA CYS A 121 9.38 -22.43 0.65
C CYS A 121 10.44 -21.32 0.72
N VAL A 122 11.10 -21.05 -0.41
CA VAL A 122 12.10 -19.98 -0.52
C VAL A 122 11.51 -18.59 -0.22
N CYS A 123 10.25 -18.33 -0.57
CA CYS A 123 9.59 -17.06 -0.24
C CYS A 123 9.38 -16.93 1.27
N ILE A 124 8.93 -17.98 1.94
CA ILE A 124 8.76 -18.00 3.40
C ILE A 124 10.13 -17.88 4.10
N ALA A 125 11.16 -18.59 3.62
CA ALA A 125 12.51 -18.53 4.18
C ALA A 125 13.25 -17.20 3.92
N ARG A 126 12.74 -16.33 3.03
CA ARG A 126 13.23 -14.94 2.87
C ARG A 126 12.65 -14.02 3.94
N SER A 127 11.42 -14.30 4.41
CA SER A 127 10.81 -13.59 5.54
C SER A 127 11.64 -13.78 6.81
N GLY A 128 11.65 -12.77 7.69
CA GLY A 128 12.40 -12.82 8.95
C GLY A 128 13.93 -12.64 8.80
N ARG A 129 14.44 -12.38 7.59
CA ARG A 129 15.80 -11.85 7.42
C ARG A 129 15.81 -10.38 7.84
N ALA A 130 16.90 -9.89 8.44
CA ALA A 130 16.97 -8.56 9.06
C ALA A 130 16.55 -7.36 8.17
N LEU A 131 16.53 -7.54 6.83
CA LEU A 131 16.13 -6.52 5.85
C LEU A 131 14.84 -6.87 5.09
N CYS A 132 14.20 -8.00 5.38
CA CYS A 132 12.97 -8.45 4.73
C CYS A 132 12.04 -9.06 5.78
N PRO A 133 11.30 -8.23 6.53
CA PRO A 133 10.40 -8.70 7.58
C PRO A 133 9.39 -9.73 7.04
N ALA A 134 8.80 -9.45 5.87
CA ALA A 134 7.88 -10.36 5.20
C ALA A 134 8.06 -10.33 3.67
N VAL A 135 8.05 -11.52 3.06
CA VAL A 135 8.07 -11.73 1.61
C VAL A 135 6.94 -12.69 1.21
N GLU A 136 6.01 -12.19 0.42
CA GLU A 136 4.91 -12.98 -0.14
C GLU A 136 5.33 -13.73 -1.41
N CYS A 137 4.48 -14.67 -1.82
CA CYS A 137 4.58 -15.22 -3.15
C CYS A 137 4.15 -14.18 -4.19
N SER A 138 4.84 -14.16 -5.32
CA SER A 138 4.62 -13.24 -6.43
C SER A 138 4.03 -13.98 -7.63
N PRO A 139 3.62 -13.27 -8.71
CA PRO A 139 3.24 -13.91 -9.97
C PRO A 139 4.35 -14.75 -10.62
N LEU A 140 5.61 -14.63 -10.17
CA LEU A 140 6.73 -15.47 -10.62
C LEU A 140 6.76 -16.84 -9.91
N CYS A 141 5.95 -17.04 -8.87
CA CYS A 141 5.86 -18.32 -8.15
C CYS A 141 4.93 -19.29 -8.88
N ARG A 142 5.24 -20.59 -8.81
CA ARG A 142 4.38 -21.67 -9.34
C ARG A 142 3.20 -22.02 -8.44
N CYS A 143 3.22 -21.58 -7.18
CA CYS A 143 2.13 -21.82 -6.25
C CYS A 143 0.89 -21.00 -6.62
N ASP A 144 -0.28 -21.56 -6.30
CA ASP A 144 -1.58 -21.03 -6.69
C ASP A 144 -1.88 -19.65 -6.09
N GLU A 145 -2.86 -18.96 -6.67
CA GLU A 145 -3.36 -17.67 -6.17
C GLU A 145 -3.97 -17.76 -4.78
N THR A 146 -4.40 -18.96 -4.34
CA THR A 146 -4.92 -19.23 -2.99
C THR A 146 -3.82 -19.61 -2.00
N CYS A 147 -2.54 -19.55 -2.40
CA CYS A 147 -1.42 -19.86 -1.53
C CYS A 147 -1.48 -19.03 -0.25
N PRO A 148 -1.31 -19.62 0.95
CA PRO A 148 -1.42 -18.91 2.22
C PRO A 148 -0.34 -17.85 2.44
N ASN A 149 0.72 -17.84 1.61
CA ASN A 149 1.76 -16.81 1.55
C ASN A 149 1.40 -15.66 0.59
N ARG A 150 0.13 -15.52 0.22
CA ARG A 150 -0.46 -14.39 -0.52
C ARG A 150 -1.56 -13.78 0.34
N LYS A 151 -1.30 -12.65 1.02
CA LYS A 151 -2.27 -12.00 1.93
C LYS A 151 -2.51 -10.56 1.52
N VAL A 152 -1.47 -9.74 1.53
CA VAL A 152 -1.51 -8.30 1.20
C VAL A 152 -1.97 -8.09 -0.25
N GLN A 153 -1.50 -8.92 -1.17
CA GLN A 153 -1.89 -8.83 -2.59
C GLN A 153 -3.38 -9.10 -2.84
N HIS A 154 -4.12 -9.58 -1.84
CA HIS A 154 -5.58 -9.71 -1.92
C HIS A 154 -6.32 -8.42 -1.53
N GLY A 155 -5.61 -7.35 -1.15
CA GLY A 155 -6.21 -6.07 -0.82
C GLY A 155 -7.04 -6.10 0.48
N ILE A 156 -7.80 -5.04 0.72
CA ILE A 156 -8.59 -4.89 1.94
C ILE A 156 -9.74 -5.90 1.95
N CYS A 157 -9.78 -6.75 2.98
CA CYS A 157 -10.80 -7.79 3.17
C CYS A 157 -11.89 -7.41 4.19
N PHE A 158 -11.74 -6.29 4.89
CA PHE A 158 -12.64 -5.83 5.95
C PHE A 158 -13.43 -4.59 5.54
N ARG A 159 -14.65 -4.44 6.06
CA ARG A 159 -15.46 -3.23 5.95
C ARG A 159 -14.89 -2.14 6.85
N LEU A 160 -14.11 -1.26 6.25
CA LEU A 160 -13.55 -0.09 6.92
C LEU A 160 -14.44 1.13 6.71
N GLN A 161 -14.40 2.04 7.69
CA GLN A 161 -15.12 3.30 7.62
C GLN A 161 -14.23 4.44 8.10
N VAL A 162 -14.03 5.43 7.24
CA VAL A 162 -13.48 6.72 7.63
C VAL A 162 -14.56 7.49 8.39
N PHE A 163 -14.22 8.02 9.55
CA PHE A 163 -15.16 8.76 10.38
C PHE A 163 -14.50 9.98 11.00
N LYS A 164 -15.30 11.00 11.30
CA LYS A 164 -14.84 12.17 12.06
C LYS A 164 -14.72 11.81 13.54
N THR A 165 -13.51 11.97 14.09
CA THR A 165 -13.25 11.83 15.53
C THR A 165 -13.52 13.14 16.25
N THR A 166 -13.70 13.08 17.57
CA THR A 166 -13.97 14.25 18.41
C THR A 166 -12.78 15.21 18.54
N ALA A 167 -11.54 14.72 18.39
CA ALA A 167 -10.34 15.51 18.72
C ALA A 167 -9.14 15.32 17.79
N LYS A 168 -9.11 14.27 16.95
CA LYS A 168 -7.94 13.90 16.13
C LYS A 168 -8.14 14.16 14.64
N GLY A 169 -9.24 14.83 14.26
CA GLY A 169 -9.64 14.95 12.85
C GLY A 169 -10.35 13.70 12.36
N PHE A 170 -10.05 13.23 11.16
CA PHE A 170 -10.60 11.98 10.64
C PHE A 170 -9.82 10.78 11.18
N GLY A 171 -10.51 9.65 11.35
CA GLY A 171 -9.97 8.36 11.79
C GLY A 171 -10.55 7.23 10.94
N VAL A 172 -10.06 6.01 11.15
CA VAL A 172 -10.63 4.81 10.53
C VAL A 172 -11.14 3.90 11.64
N ARG A 173 -12.32 3.32 11.46
CA ARG A 173 -12.85 2.24 12.31
C ARG A 173 -13.19 1.02 11.48
N THR A 174 -13.19 -0.15 12.09
CA THR A 174 -13.72 -1.37 11.47
C THR A 174 -15.22 -1.50 11.74
N LEU A 175 -15.99 -2.05 10.80
CA LEU A 175 -17.42 -2.37 10.97
C LEU A 175 -17.67 -3.86 11.25
N GLU A 176 -16.61 -4.64 11.41
CA GLU A 176 -16.66 -6.08 11.68
C GLU A 176 -15.46 -6.51 12.54
N PRO A 177 -15.52 -7.67 13.23
CA PRO A 177 -14.41 -8.10 14.06
C PRO A 177 -13.18 -8.42 13.20
N ILE A 178 -12.00 -8.01 13.67
CA ILE A 178 -10.71 -8.34 13.05
C ILE A 178 -9.93 -9.19 14.03
N ALA A 179 -9.61 -10.43 13.64
CA ALA A 179 -8.77 -11.31 14.45
C ALA A 179 -7.30 -10.86 14.44
N ARG A 180 -6.59 -11.07 15.55
CA ARG A 180 -5.15 -10.86 15.66
C ARG A 180 -4.40 -11.54 14.49
N GLY A 181 -3.43 -10.83 13.93
CA GLY A 181 -2.58 -11.26 12.82
C GLY A 181 -3.20 -11.06 11.42
N SER A 182 -4.42 -10.54 11.33
CA SER A 182 -5.06 -10.24 10.05
C SER A 182 -4.46 -9.00 9.39
N TYR A 183 -4.27 -9.04 8.08
CA TYR A 183 -3.94 -7.87 7.27
C TYR A 183 -5.14 -6.93 7.16
N VAL A 184 -4.98 -5.65 7.46
CA VAL A 184 -6.08 -4.68 7.52
C VAL A 184 -6.08 -3.76 6.30
N CYS A 185 -4.99 -3.01 6.08
CA CYS A 185 -4.83 -2.12 4.93
C CYS A 185 -3.36 -1.70 4.76
N PRO A 186 -2.97 -1.12 3.61
CA PRO A 186 -1.65 -0.54 3.44
C PRO A 186 -1.62 0.93 3.88
N TYR A 187 -0.44 1.42 4.26
CA TYR A 187 -0.07 2.82 4.24
C TYR A 187 0.49 3.14 2.86
N ALA A 188 -0.42 3.22 1.88
CA ALA A 188 -0.11 3.43 0.47
C ALA A 188 -0.12 4.91 0.10
N GLY A 189 0.80 5.33 -0.77
CA GLY A 189 0.83 6.67 -1.34
C GLY A 189 1.94 6.87 -2.36
N GLU A 190 2.35 8.12 -2.58
CA GLU A 190 3.50 8.42 -3.44
C GLU A 190 4.78 7.93 -2.77
N ALA A 191 5.53 7.04 -3.44
CA ALA A 191 6.90 6.73 -3.08
C ALA A 191 7.82 7.86 -3.59
N ILE A 192 8.40 8.64 -2.68
CA ILE A 192 9.14 9.86 -3.02
C ILE A 192 10.59 9.78 -2.58
N GLY A 193 11.45 10.55 -3.26
CA GLY A 193 12.84 10.71 -2.86
C GLY A 193 12.96 11.48 -1.53
N LEU A 194 13.99 11.18 -0.76
CA LEU A 194 14.26 11.80 0.54
C LEU A 194 14.35 13.35 0.47
N ARG A 195 14.89 13.88 -0.63
CA ARG A 195 14.93 15.33 -0.87
C ARG A 195 13.53 15.92 -0.97
N THR A 196 12.66 15.30 -1.77
CA THR A 196 11.26 15.71 -1.93
C THR A 196 10.51 15.63 -0.60
N ALA A 197 10.72 14.57 0.17
CA ALA A 197 10.10 14.40 1.49
C ALA A 197 10.47 15.57 2.44
N ARG A 198 11.75 15.91 2.53
CA ARG A 198 12.24 17.05 3.34
C ARG A 198 11.66 18.38 2.87
N GLU A 199 11.58 18.60 1.56
CA GLU A 199 11.00 19.81 0.99
C GLU A 199 9.49 19.92 1.32
N ARG A 200 8.74 18.82 1.24
CA ARG A 200 7.31 18.78 1.59
C ARG A 200 7.09 19.08 3.08
N VAL A 201 7.85 18.44 3.98
CA VAL A 201 7.73 18.68 5.42
C VAL A 201 8.14 20.09 5.81
N ARG A 202 9.20 20.66 5.23
CA ARG A 202 9.61 22.05 5.51
C ARG A 202 8.57 23.10 5.13
N ARG A 203 7.69 22.78 4.18
CA ARG A 203 6.62 23.67 3.73
C ARG A 203 5.30 23.43 4.45
N LEU A 204 5.22 22.38 5.28
CA LEU A 204 4.00 22.02 5.98
C LEU A 204 3.66 23.10 7.01
N ASN A 205 2.40 23.56 6.99
CA ASN A 205 1.94 24.46 8.04
C ASN A 205 1.88 23.69 9.38
N PRO A 206 2.22 24.28 10.54
CA PRO A 206 2.19 23.60 11.83
C PRO A 206 0.82 23.00 12.21
N HIS A 207 -0.25 23.52 11.63
CA HIS A 207 -1.63 23.05 11.83
C HIS A 207 -2.05 21.92 10.88
N GLU A 208 -1.27 21.65 9.83
CA GLU A 208 -1.55 20.58 8.89
C GLU A 208 -1.02 19.22 9.41
N PRO A 209 -1.69 18.11 9.08
CA PRO A 209 -1.20 16.78 9.37
C PRO A 209 0.04 16.45 8.52
N ASN A 210 1.06 15.85 9.15
CA ASN A 210 2.21 15.29 8.46
C ASN A 210 1.93 13.81 8.14
N TYR A 211 1.95 13.46 6.86
CA TYR A 211 1.73 12.08 6.39
C TYR A 211 3.01 11.40 5.91
N VAL A 212 4.15 12.10 5.90
CA VAL A 212 5.40 11.52 5.39
C VAL A 212 5.88 10.43 6.33
N MET A 213 6.10 9.24 5.77
CA MET A 213 6.61 8.09 6.49
C MET A 213 7.85 7.53 5.80
N ALA A 214 8.90 7.25 6.56
CA ALA A 214 10.09 6.61 6.02
C ALA A 214 10.36 5.28 6.70
N LEU A 215 10.56 4.26 5.87
CA LEU A 215 11.00 2.95 6.29
C LEU A 215 12.52 2.90 6.36
N ARG A 216 13.05 2.36 7.46
CA ARG A 216 14.47 2.09 7.64
C ARG A 216 14.73 0.59 7.69
N GLU A 217 15.66 0.12 6.87
CA GLU A 217 16.15 -1.26 6.88
C GLU A 217 17.67 -1.25 6.88
N GLY A 218 18.30 -1.95 7.83
CA GLY A 218 19.76 -1.98 7.94
C GLY A 218 20.40 -0.62 8.19
N GLY A 219 19.69 0.29 8.87
CA GLY A 219 20.14 1.66 9.14
C GLY A 219 20.03 2.62 7.95
N ARG A 220 19.48 2.19 6.81
CA ARG A 220 19.31 3.02 5.61
C ARG A 220 17.82 3.25 5.36
N ILE A 221 17.48 4.42 4.82
CA ILE A 221 16.11 4.69 4.37
C ILE A 221 15.87 3.85 3.11
N ALA A 222 14.98 2.88 3.22
CA ALA A 222 14.64 1.94 2.15
C ALA A 222 13.46 2.44 1.30
N LEU A 223 12.55 3.21 1.90
CA LEU A 223 11.37 3.75 1.24
C LEU A 223 10.90 4.99 1.97
N VAL A 224 10.38 5.99 1.26
CA VAL A 224 9.60 7.09 1.84
C VAL A 224 8.26 7.15 1.12
N VAL A 225 7.16 7.09 1.88
CA VAL A 225 5.79 7.17 1.37
C VAL A 225 5.15 8.47 1.86
N ASP A 226 4.49 9.18 0.96
CA ASP A 226 3.69 10.36 1.27
C ASP A 226 2.29 10.25 0.65
N PRO A 227 1.27 9.93 1.45
CA PRO A 227 -0.11 9.81 1.00
C PRO A 227 -0.88 11.16 1.02
N SER A 228 -0.18 12.30 1.09
CA SER A 228 -0.83 13.61 1.17
C SER A 228 -1.73 13.90 -0.03
N ARG A 229 -1.24 13.61 -1.25
CA ARG A 229 -1.92 13.91 -2.53
C ARG A 229 -2.50 12.68 -3.22
N VAL A 230 -1.75 11.59 -3.22
CA VAL A 230 -2.16 10.28 -3.74
C VAL A 230 -1.96 9.28 -2.61
N GLY A 231 -3.02 8.62 -2.14
CA GLY A 231 -2.92 7.74 -0.97
C GLY A 231 -4.12 6.82 -0.79
N GLY A 232 -3.97 5.79 0.06
CA GLY A 232 -5.06 4.88 0.43
C GLY A 232 -5.76 5.26 1.72
N VAL A 233 -6.68 4.41 2.20
CA VAL A 233 -7.37 4.59 3.48
C VAL A 233 -6.41 4.73 4.67
N GLY A 234 -5.23 4.11 4.61
CA GLY A 234 -4.23 4.13 5.68
C GLY A 234 -3.77 5.53 6.10
N ARG A 235 -3.91 6.54 5.22
CA ARG A 235 -3.59 7.95 5.53
C ARG A 235 -4.43 8.54 6.67
N PHE A 236 -5.61 7.98 6.93
CA PHE A 236 -6.53 8.43 7.98
C PHE A 236 -6.34 7.70 9.31
N LEU A 237 -5.44 6.71 9.40
CA LEU A 237 -5.20 5.99 10.64
C LEU A 237 -4.50 6.90 11.65
N ASN A 238 -5.12 7.07 12.81
CA ASN A 238 -4.58 7.90 13.88
C ASN A 238 -3.51 7.18 14.70
N HIS A 239 -2.74 7.97 15.45
CA HIS A 239 -1.81 7.46 16.44
C HIS A 239 -2.51 6.94 17.71
N SER A 240 -1.99 5.85 18.26
CA SER A 240 -2.19 5.46 19.66
C SER A 240 -0.87 5.04 20.30
N CYS A 241 -0.68 5.38 21.59
CA CYS A 241 0.43 4.87 22.40
C CYS A 241 0.22 3.41 22.83
N ASP A 242 -1.01 2.90 22.74
CA ASP A 242 -1.37 1.48 22.85
C ASP A 242 -2.20 1.09 21.61
N PRO A 243 -1.54 0.87 20.45
CA PRO A 243 -2.24 0.67 19.19
C PRO A 243 -2.73 -0.77 19.01
N ASN A 244 -3.82 -0.92 18.26
CA ASN A 244 -4.33 -2.22 17.84
C ASN A 244 -3.73 -2.72 16.51
N LEU A 245 -3.00 -1.87 15.76
CA LEU A 245 -2.30 -2.24 14.54
C LEU A 245 -0.77 -2.13 14.67
N GLU A 246 -0.04 -3.01 13.98
CA GLU A 246 1.40 -2.90 13.73
C GLU A 246 1.68 -2.77 12.25
N MET A 247 2.70 -1.98 11.93
CA MET A 247 3.16 -1.83 10.56
C MET A 247 4.27 -2.84 10.27
N VAL A 248 4.11 -3.57 9.17
CA VAL A 248 5.05 -4.57 8.68
C VAL A 248 5.40 -4.24 7.23
N PRO A 249 6.67 -4.03 6.88
CA PRO A 249 7.12 -3.97 5.49
C PRO A 249 6.96 -5.33 4.82
N VAL A 250 6.14 -5.39 3.78
CA VAL A 250 5.85 -6.62 3.02
C VAL A 250 6.29 -6.45 1.58
N ARG A 251 7.06 -7.41 1.06
CA ARG A 251 7.44 -7.46 -0.36
C ARG A 251 6.65 -8.56 -1.04
N ALA A 252 5.76 -8.19 -1.96
CA ALA A 252 4.93 -9.15 -2.68
C ALA A 252 5.28 -9.18 -4.17
N GLN A 253 4.96 -8.12 -4.90
CA GLN A 253 5.13 -8.07 -6.36
C GLN A 253 6.56 -7.69 -6.76
N CYS A 254 7.20 -6.80 -6.00
CA CYS A 254 8.54 -6.30 -6.27
C CYS A 254 9.38 -6.21 -4.97
N VAL A 255 10.64 -5.78 -5.11
CA VAL A 255 11.58 -5.60 -4.00
C VAL A 255 11.30 -4.33 -3.19
N VAL A 256 10.54 -3.38 -3.74
CA VAL A 256 10.04 -2.22 -3.00
C VAL A 256 8.94 -2.71 -2.04
N PRO A 257 9.08 -2.48 -0.72
CA PRO A 257 8.10 -2.95 0.24
C PRO A 257 6.83 -2.10 0.22
N GLU A 258 5.71 -2.72 0.57
CA GLU A 258 4.49 -2.04 0.99
C GLU A 258 4.42 -1.97 2.51
N LEU A 259 4.04 -0.82 3.05
CA LEU A 259 3.88 -0.62 4.49
C LEU A 259 2.51 -1.12 4.92
N CYS A 260 2.44 -2.36 5.40
CA CYS A 260 1.18 -3.05 5.63
C CYS A 260 0.80 -3.07 7.10
N LEU A 261 -0.47 -2.79 7.41
CA LEU A 261 -0.96 -2.77 8.78
C LEU A 261 -1.63 -4.11 9.11
N PHE A 262 -1.18 -4.74 10.20
CA PHE A 262 -1.72 -5.99 10.72
C PHE A 262 -2.29 -5.80 12.12
N ALA A 263 -3.34 -6.53 12.45
CA ALA A 263 -3.94 -6.50 13.78
C ALA A 263 -3.02 -7.16 14.83
N ARG A 264 -2.67 -6.45 15.90
CA ARG A 264 -1.80 -6.95 16.99
C ARG A 264 -2.57 -7.69 18.07
N ARG A 265 -3.87 -7.44 18.12
CA ARG A 265 -4.85 -8.08 18.99
C ARG A 265 -6.16 -8.17 18.23
N ASP A 266 -7.14 -8.86 18.81
CA ASP A 266 -8.50 -8.80 18.28
C ASP A 266 -9.04 -7.37 18.39
N VAL A 267 -9.74 -6.93 17.36
CA VAL A 267 -10.34 -5.59 17.23
C VAL A 267 -11.84 -5.73 17.05
N GLY A 268 -12.60 -5.03 17.88
CA GLY A 268 -14.06 -5.09 17.87
C GLY A 268 -14.69 -4.21 16.77
N PRO A 269 -15.92 -4.53 16.31
CA PRO A 269 -16.70 -3.62 15.48
C PRO A 269 -16.86 -2.24 16.14
N GLY A 270 -16.71 -1.18 15.36
CA GLY A 270 -16.78 0.21 15.81
C GLY A 270 -15.51 0.74 16.45
N GLU A 271 -14.52 -0.11 16.73
CA GLU A 271 -13.25 0.31 17.33
C GLU A 271 -12.39 1.09 16.32
N GLU A 272 -11.79 2.19 16.77
CA GLU A 272 -10.86 2.98 15.97
C GLU A 272 -9.55 2.21 15.74
N LEU A 273 -9.13 2.13 14.48
CA LEU A 273 -7.89 1.52 14.04
C LEU A 273 -6.75 2.53 14.18
N THR A 274 -5.70 2.13 14.91
CA THR A 274 -4.58 3.01 15.26
C THR A 274 -3.26 2.26 15.22
N TYR A 275 -2.17 2.98 14.90
CA TYR A 275 -0.80 2.44 14.94
C TYR A 275 0.16 3.41 15.65
N ASP A 276 1.34 2.93 16.01
CA ASP A 276 2.37 3.77 16.60
C ASP A 276 3.12 4.55 15.50
N TYR A 277 2.99 5.88 15.48
CA TYR A 277 3.63 6.74 14.50
C TYR A 277 5.15 6.80 14.67
N SER A 278 5.68 6.39 15.82
CA SER A 278 7.12 6.49 16.09
C SER A 278 7.94 5.54 15.22
N GLY A 279 7.39 4.40 14.81
CA GLY A 279 8.18 3.34 14.19
C GLY A 279 9.37 2.89 15.06
N GLY A 280 9.32 3.11 16.39
CA GLY A 280 10.43 2.85 17.31
C GLY A 280 11.39 4.03 17.53
N SER A 281 11.15 5.19 16.92
CA SER A 281 11.89 6.43 17.21
C SER A 281 11.44 7.10 18.51
N ASN A 282 12.38 7.71 19.23
CA ASN A 282 12.10 8.40 20.50
C ASN A 282 11.88 9.92 20.33
N GLY A 283 11.86 10.42 19.09
CA GLY A 283 11.65 11.83 18.81
C GLY A 283 10.22 12.26 19.14
N ARG A 284 10.06 13.47 19.66
CA ARG A 284 8.75 14.01 20.08
C ARG A 284 8.43 15.24 19.25
N ALA A 285 7.23 15.26 18.67
CA ALA A 285 6.67 16.47 18.10
C ALA A 285 6.22 17.43 19.22
N GLU A 286 6.06 18.71 18.88
CA GLU A 286 5.38 19.67 19.77
C GLU A 286 3.88 19.38 19.92
N ARG A 287 3.29 18.56 19.02
CA ARG A 287 1.86 18.28 19.01
C ARG A 287 1.45 17.30 20.13
N PRO A 288 0.42 17.63 20.94
CA PRO A 288 -0.04 16.74 22.00
C PRO A 288 -0.64 15.46 21.44
N CYS A 289 -0.40 14.33 22.11
CA CYS A 289 -1.03 13.05 21.80
C CYS A 289 -2.41 12.99 22.47
N LEU A 290 -3.45 12.76 21.66
CA LEU A 290 -4.84 12.69 22.10
C LEU A 290 -5.41 11.27 22.01
N CYS A 291 -4.56 10.24 22.18
CA CYS A 291 -4.98 8.85 22.05
C CYS A 291 -5.85 8.33 23.20
N GLY A 292 -5.85 9.03 24.35
CA GLY A 292 -6.70 8.70 25.52
C GLY A 292 -6.29 7.45 26.31
N THR A 293 -5.23 6.75 25.92
CA THR A 293 -4.78 5.54 26.62
C THR A 293 -4.11 5.89 27.96
N PRO A 294 -4.24 5.07 29.02
CA PRO A 294 -3.52 5.30 30.29
C PRO A 294 -1.99 5.34 30.15
N ALA A 295 -1.43 4.64 29.15
CA ALA A 295 -0.01 4.63 28.83
C ALA A 295 0.41 5.74 27.83
N CYS A 296 -0.38 6.80 27.70
CA CYS A 296 -0.10 7.88 26.74
C CYS A 296 1.23 8.58 27.05
N ARG A 297 2.05 8.78 26.01
CA ARG A 297 3.36 9.48 26.10
C ARG A 297 3.23 11.01 26.09
N GLY A 298 2.01 11.54 26.02
CA GLY A 298 1.70 12.97 26.08
C GLY A 298 1.90 13.75 24.77
N GLN A 299 2.82 13.32 23.90
CA GLN A 299 3.12 13.96 22.62
C GLN A 299 3.11 12.97 21.47
N LEU A 300 2.73 13.44 20.27
CA LEU A 300 2.86 12.66 19.05
C LEU A 300 4.35 12.43 18.77
N PRO A 301 4.75 11.22 18.38
CA PRO A 301 6.14 10.98 18.01
C PRO A 301 6.44 11.63 16.65
N LEU A 302 7.70 12.04 16.49
CA LEU A 302 8.22 12.58 15.23
C LEU A 302 9.58 11.95 14.97
N ASP A 303 9.78 11.37 13.80
CA ASP A 303 11.11 10.95 13.37
C ASP A 303 11.87 12.18 12.86
N VAL A 304 12.62 12.81 13.77
CA VAL A 304 13.48 13.96 13.50
C VAL A 304 14.60 13.62 12.49
N ASP A 305 15.06 12.37 12.46
CA ASP A 305 16.16 11.91 11.61
C ASP A 305 15.72 11.71 10.15
N VAL A 306 14.44 11.47 9.89
CA VAL A 306 13.88 11.39 8.54
C VAL A 306 13.74 12.78 7.92
N LEU A 307 13.54 13.79 8.75
CA LEU A 307 13.14 15.14 8.34
C LEU A 307 14.30 16.15 8.37
N GLY A 308 15.43 15.78 9.00
CA GLY A 308 16.63 16.60 9.01
C GLY A 308 16.40 17.96 9.67
N VAL A 309 15.67 17.95 10.78
CA VAL A 309 15.55 19.07 11.72
C VAL A 309 16.53 18.82 12.86
#